data_AF-A0A8S4NAP5-F1
#
_entry.id   AF-A0A8S4NAP5-F1
#
_cell.length_a   1.000
_cell.length_b   1.000
_cell.length_c   1.000
_cell.angle_alpha   90.00
_cell.angle_beta   90.00
_cell.angle_gamma   90.00
#
_symmetry.space_group_name_H-M   'P 1'
#
loop_
_entity.id
_entity.type
_entity.pdbx_description
1 polymer ?
#
loop_
_entity_poly.entity_id
_entity_poly.type
_entity_poly.pdbx_seq_one_letter_code
_entity_poly.pdbx_strand_id
1 'polypeptide(L)'
;MAADFTPNRKFNRFMIIIILCFVTMLVGASLFVGIYLSTSKCAESPELVINERSGMFRYKSRAAWGARPRTEPKTFFSAPAKYVIIIHTAGLDCVDMVDCCRSVVETQNIHMDKNGWPDIGYNFMIGSYGVVYEGVGWGVMGIHSRGNTATYHQTQNFKEKEQITVSTRSLK
;
A
#
# COMPACT_ATOMS: atom_id res chain seq x y z
N MET A 1 -26.98 -22.87 -57.15
CA MET A 1 -25.58 -22.43 -56.91
C MET A 1 -25.52 -21.94 -55.46
N ALA A 2 -24.91 -22.71 -54.56
CA ALA A 2 -24.59 -22.26 -53.21
C ALA A 2 -23.07 -22.12 -53.16
N ALA A 3 -22.57 -20.90 -52.94
CA ALA A 3 -21.15 -20.65 -52.79
C ALA A 3 -20.71 -21.11 -51.38
N ASP A 4 -19.79 -22.07 -51.34
CA ASP A 4 -19.21 -22.59 -50.10
C ASP A 4 -18.24 -21.55 -49.52
N PHE A 5 -18.68 -20.85 -48.47
CA PHE A 5 -17.92 -19.83 -47.77
C PHE A 5 -17.16 -20.47 -46.62
N THR A 6 -16.13 -21.26 -46.92
CA THR A 6 -15.24 -21.79 -45.86
C THR A 6 -14.33 -20.65 -45.35
N PRO A 7 -14.35 -20.32 -44.04
CA PRO A 7 -13.52 -19.23 -43.52
C PRO A 7 -12.04 -19.58 -43.67
N ASN A 8 -11.26 -18.69 -44.27
CA ASN A 8 -9.86 -18.92 -44.59
C ASN A 8 -9.02 -19.08 -43.30
N ARG A 9 -8.69 -20.33 -42.96
CA ARG A 9 -7.97 -20.74 -41.73
C ARG A 9 -6.64 -20.01 -41.53
N LYS A 10 -5.97 -19.60 -42.62
CA LYS A 10 -4.69 -18.85 -42.56
C LYS A 10 -4.90 -17.38 -42.20
N PHE A 11 -5.97 -16.76 -42.72
CA PHE A 11 -6.35 -15.39 -42.38
C PHE A 11 -6.72 -15.26 -40.90
N ASN A 12 -7.46 -16.25 -40.37
CA ASN A 12 -7.79 -16.31 -38.94
C ASN A 12 -6.55 -16.46 -38.05
N ARG A 13 -5.56 -17.26 -38.46
CA ARG A 13 -4.29 -17.39 -37.71
C ARG A 13 -3.48 -16.10 -37.69
N PHE A 14 -3.45 -15.37 -38.82
CA PHE A 14 -2.74 -14.10 -38.92
C PHE A 14 -3.40 -13.02 -38.06
N MET A 15 -4.73 -12.93 -38.09
CA MET A 15 -5.52 -12.06 -37.22
C MET A 15 -5.28 -12.35 -35.73
N ILE A 16 -5.25 -13.63 -35.33
CA ILE A 16 -4.97 -14.01 -33.94
C ILE A 16 -3.58 -13.56 -33.49
N ILE A 17 -2.54 -13.72 -34.31
CA ILE A 17 -1.17 -13.30 -33.97
C ILE A 17 -1.11 -11.78 -33.77
N ILE A 18 -1.74 -11.01 -34.66
CA ILE A 18 -1.79 -9.55 -34.54
C ILE A 18 -2.48 -9.15 -33.23
N ILE A 19 -3.64 -9.74 -32.92
CA ILE A 19 -4.37 -9.47 -31.66
C ILE A 19 -3.49 -9.81 -30.45
N LEU A 20 -2.81 -10.96 -30.45
CA LEU A 20 -1.92 -11.34 -29.35
C LEU A 20 -0.75 -10.35 -29.18
N CYS A 21 -0.12 -9.91 -30.26
CA CYS A 21 0.95 -8.90 -30.20
C CYS A 21 0.44 -7.55 -29.67
N PHE A 22 -0.74 -7.11 -30.10
CA PHE A 22 -1.34 -5.89 -29.57
C PHE A 22 -1.67 -6.03 -28.09
N VAL A 23 -2.26 -7.14 -27.65
CA VAL A 23 -2.57 -7.39 -26.24
C VAL A 23 -1.29 -7.41 -25.41
N THR A 24 -0.23 -8.08 -25.85
CA THR A 24 1.04 -8.12 -25.09
C THR A 24 1.73 -6.76 -25.06
N MET A 25 1.71 -5.98 -26.14
CA MET A 25 2.21 -4.60 -26.12
C MET A 25 1.42 -3.71 -25.17
N LEU A 26 0.09 -3.83 -25.14
CA LEU A 26 -0.77 -3.05 -24.24
C LEU A 26 -0.52 -3.41 -22.77
N VAL A 27 -0.39 -4.70 -22.46
CA VAL A 27 -0.05 -5.16 -21.10
C VAL A 27 1.35 -4.68 -20.71
N GLY A 28 2.33 -4.80 -21.60
CA GLY A 28 3.70 -4.34 -21.36
C GLY A 28 3.79 -2.83 -21.11
N ALA A 29 3.12 -2.02 -21.94
CA ALA A 29 3.04 -0.58 -21.75
C ALA A 29 2.37 -0.21 -20.42
N SER A 30 1.30 -0.91 -20.04
CA SER A 30 0.59 -0.67 -18.79
C SER A 30 1.46 -0.97 -17.56
N LEU A 31 2.20 -2.09 -17.59
CA LEU A 31 3.15 -2.44 -16.54
C LEU A 31 4.30 -1.44 -16.46
N PHE A 32 4.84 -1.03 -17.61
CA PHE A 32 5.94 -0.06 -17.66
C PHE A 32 5.53 1.30 -17.08
N VAL A 33 4.35 1.81 -17.45
CA VAL A 33 3.80 3.06 -16.90
C VAL A 33 3.52 2.92 -15.41
N GLY A 34 2.96 1.79 -14.96
CA GLY A 34 2.70 1.54 -13.53
C GLY A 34 3.97 1.52 -12.69
N ILE A 35 5.02 0.83 -13.16
CA ILE A 35 6.32 0.80 -12.49
C ILE A 35 6.94 2.20 -12.46
N TYR A 36 6.95 2.91 -13.59
CA TYR A 36 7.50 4.28 -13.68
C TYR A 36 6.78 5.26 -12.73
N LEU A 37 5.45 5.21 -12.68
CA LEU A 37 4.68 6.06 -11.78
C LEU A 37 4.95 5.71 -10.30
N SER A 38 5.02 4.42 -9.97
CA SER A 38 5.34 3.98 -8.61
C SER A 38 6.73 4.44 -8.16
N THR A 39 7.75 4.27 -9.02
CA THR A 39 9.11 4.74 -8.72
C THR A 39 9.17 6.26 -8.62
N SER A 40 8.45 7.00 -9.46
CA SER A 40 8.42 8.46 -9.43
C SER A 40 7.89 9.03 -8.11
N LYS A 41 6.81 8.45 -7.55
CA LYS A 41 6.23 8.88 -6.26
C LYS A 41 7.16 8.59 -5.09
N CYS A 42 7.80 7.43 -5.09
CA CYS A 42 8.75 7.07 -4.05
C CYS A 42 10.07 7.86 -4.15
N ALA A 43 10.44 8.35 -5.32
CA ALA A 43 11.60 9.22 -5.53
C ALA A 43 11.37 10.66 -5.06
N GLU A 44 10.11 11.11 -4.98
CA GLU A 44 9.79 12.44 -4.47
C GLU A 44 10.27 12.61 -3.01
N SER A 45 10.86 13.76 -2.69
CA SER A 45 11.34 14.05 -1.34
C SER A 45 10.18 14.07 -0.33
N PRO A 46 10.39 13.58 0.91
CA PRO A 46 9.38 13.71 1.96
C PRO A 46 9.19 15.17 2.36
N GLU A 47 7.98 15.52 2.75
CA GLU A 47 7.64 16.82 3.32
C GLU A 47 8.28 16.97 4.71
N LEU A 48 8.82 18.15 5.02
CA LEU A 48 9.31 18.48 6.35
C LEU A 48 8.17 19.12 7.15
N VAL A 49 7.70 18.42 8.18
CA VAL A 49 6.67 18.93 9.10
C VAL A 49 7.36 19.47 10.35
N ILE A 50 7.09 20.73 10.66
CA ILE A 50 7.60 21.42 11.85
C ILE A 50 6.44 21.67 12.80
N ASN A 51 6.58 21.23 14.05
CA ASN A 51 5.59 21.41 15.09
C ASN A 51 6.27 21.83 16.40
N GLU A 52 5.71 22.83 17.08
CA GLU A 52 6.28 23.34 18.34
C GLU A 52 6.33 22.30 19.47
N ARG A 53 5.42 21.32 19.47
CA ARG A 53 5.38 20.23 20.46
C ARG A 53 6.13 18.98 20.03
N SER A 54 6.08 18.65 18.74
CA SER A 54 6.62 17.39 18.20
C SER A 54 7.98 17.54 17.51
N GLY A 55 8.50 18.77 17.39
CA GLY A 55 9.73 19.06 16.68
C GLY A 55 9.57 18.95 15.16
N MET A 56 10.69 18.67 14.48
CA MET A 56 10.74 18.50 13.03
C MET A 56 10.80 17.01 12.67
N PHE A 57 9.96 16.58 11.74
CA PHE A 57 9.99 15.21 11.20
C PHE A 57 9.69 15.19 9.69
N ARG A 58 10.19 14.14 9.01
CA ARG A 58 9.92 13.89 7.60
C ARG A 58 8.64 13.09 7.44
N TYR A 59 7.77 13.51 6.55
CA TYR A 59 6.43 12.95 6.36
C TYR A 59 6.14 12.65 4.88
N LYS A 60 5.48 11.53 4.62
CA LYS A 60 4.88 11.21 3.32
C LYS A 60 3.41 10.89 3.52
N SER A 61 2.57 11.75 2.95
CA SER A 61 1.12 11.52 2.85
C SER A 61 0.81 10.29 2.00
N ARG A 62 -0.41 9.77 2.12
CA ARG A 62 -0.89 8.67 1.26
C ARG A 62 -0.66 8.90 -0.22
N ALA A 63 -0.90 10.11 -0.71
CA ALA A 63 -0.68 10.45 -2.12
C ALA A 63 0.80 10.38 -2.50
N ALA A 64 1.67 10.89 -1.63
CA ALA A 64 3.11 11.02 -1.85
C ALA A 64 3.89 9.69 -1.83
N TRP A 65 3.32 8.61 -1.26
CA TRP A 65 3.88 7.26 -1.40
C TRP A 65 3.08 6.36 -2.36
N GLY A 66 2.03 6.89 -2.98
CA GLY A 66 1.26 6.16 -3.99
C GLY A 66 0.25 5.17 -3.42
N ALA A 67 -0.35 5.47 -2.26
CA ALA A 67 -1.35 4.63 -1.62
C ALA A 67 -2.53 4.31 -2.54
N ARG A 68 -2.92 3.04 -2.55
CA ARG A 68 -4.20 2.59 -3.10
C ARG A 68 -5.37 3.15 -2.29
N PRO A 69 -6.52 3.38 -2.93
CA PRO A 69 -7.75 3.72 -2.21
C PRO A 69 -8.17 2.55 -1.33
N ARG A 70 -8.77 2.87 -0.19
CA ARG A 70 -9.38 1.90 0.72
C ARG A 70 -10.61 1.25 0.06
N THR A 71 -10.83 -0.04 0.28
CA THR A 71 -11.99 -0.75 -0.31
C THR A 71 -13.28 -0.66 0.52
N GLU A 72 -13.18 -0.23 1.78
CA GLU A 72 -14.32 -0.03 2.69
C GLU A 72 -14.35 1.40 3.26
N PRO A 73 -15.50 1.89 3.75
CA PRO A 73 -15.55 3.13 4.52
C PRO A 73 -14.61 3.13 5.73
N LYS A 74 -14.08 4.32 6.07
CA LYS A 74 -13.31 4.51 7.30
C LYS A 74 -14.21 4.33 8.51
N THR A 75 -13.66 3.72 9.56
CA THR A 75 -14.31 3.70 10.89
C THR A 75 -13.47 4.55 11.82
N PHE A 76 -14.10 5.50 12.50
CA PHE A 76 -13.41 6.48 13.35
C PHE A 76 -13.43 6.06 14.82
N PHE A 77 -12.42 6.46 15.58
CA PHE A 77 -12.46 6.36 17.04
C PHE A 77 -13.60 7.23 17.59
N SER A 78 -14.24 6.77 18.66
CA SER A 78 -15.27 7.55 19.37
C SER A 78 -14.69 8.65 20.25
N ALA A 79 -13.38 8.61 20.51
CA ALA A 79 -12.65 9.56 21.33
C ALA A 79 -11.19 9.69 20.83
N PRO A 80 -10.46 10.73 21.22
CA PRO A 80 -9.02 10.82 20.95
C PRO A 80 -8.29 9.57 21.44
N ALA A 81 -7.33 9.09 20.65
CA ALA A 81 -6.52 7.94 21.02
C ALA A 81 -5.73 8.24 22.31
N LYS A 82 -5.77 7.32 23.27
CA LYS A 82 -5.06 7.41 24.55
C LYS A 82 -3.80 6.56 24.58
N TYR A 83 -3.67 5.62 23.63
CA TYR A 83 -2.56 4.68 23.57
C TYR A 83 -1.92 4.69 22.19
N VAL A 84 -0.60 4.44 22.18
CA VAL A 84 0.18 4.18 20.97
C VAL A 84 0.74 2.78 21.06
N ILE A 85 0.49 1.96 20.05
CA ILE A 85 1.08 0.64 19.90
C ILE A 85 2.24 0.75 18.92
N ILE A 86 3.42 0.31 19.34
CA ILE A 86 4.60 0.25 18.48
C ILE A 86 4.84 -1.21 18.11
N ILE A 87 4.86 -1.51 16.82
CA ILE A 87 5.07 -2.87 16.30
C ILE A 87 6.07 -2.87 15.14
N HIS A 88 6.89 -3.90 15.00
CA HIS A 88 7.76 -4.00 13.84
C HIS A 88 7.00 -4.58 12.64
N THR A 89 7.30 -4.13 11.42
CA THR A 89 6.91 -4.90 10.23
C THR A 89 7.82 -6.12 10.15
N ALA A 90 7.30 -7.34 10.27
CA ALA A 90 8.08 -8.59 10.19
C ALA A 90 8.68 -8.90 8.80
N GLY A 91 8.99 -7.88 7.99
CA GLY A 91 9.62 -7.97 6.67
C GLY A 91 11.10 -7.55 6.71
N LEU A 92 11.77 -7.65 5.56
CA LEU A 92 13.17 -7.26 5.39
C LEU A 92 13.39 -5.76 5.65
N ASP A 93 14.55 -5.37 6.13
CA ASP A 93 14.87 -3.95 6.31
C ASP A 93 14.94 -3.21 4.97
N CYS A 94 14.65 -1.90 4.97
CA CYS A 94 14.79 -1.05 3.80
C CYS A 94 16.10 -0.25 3.88
N VAL A 95 16.80 -0.16 2.76
CA VAL A 95 18.19 0.34 2.69
C VAL A 95 18.31 1.80 2.24
N ASP A 96 17.30 2.36 1.58
CA ASP A 96 17.21 3.77 1.22
C ASP A 96 15.76 4.31 1.32
N MET A 97 15.54 5.61 1.11
CA MET A 97 14.20 6.22 1.20
C MET A 97 13.21 5.69 0.16
N VAL A 98 13.69 5.38 -1.06
CA VAL A 98 12.88 4.88 -2.16
C VAL A 98 12.45 3.44 -1.86
N ASP A 99 13.37 2.62 -1.36
CA ASP A 99 13.12 1.25 -0.96
C ASP A 99 12.21 1.17 0.27
N CYS A 100 12.35 2.09 1.23
CA CYS A 100 11.41 2.19 2.35
C CYS A 100 10.00 2.52 1.83
N CYS A 101 9.87 3.46 0.88
CA CYS A 101 8.59 3.79 0.28
C CYS A 101 7.99 2.60 -0.50
N ARG A 102 8.79 1.92 -1.33
CA ARG A 102 8.36 0.69 -2.04
C ARG A 102 7.89 -0.37 -1.08
N SER A 103 8.55 -0.52 0.07
CA SER A 103 8.11 -1.49 1.05
C SER A 103 6.79 -1.11 1.73
N VAL A 104 6.48 0.17 1.89
CA VAL A 104 5.16 0.61 2.38
C VAL A 104 4.08 0.25 1.36
N VAL A 105 4.34 0.48 0.07
CA VAL A 105 3.46 0.06 -1.03
C VAL A 105 3.23 -1.46 -1.02
N GLU A 106 4.31 -2.24 -0.92
CA GLU A 106 4.20 -3.71 -0.88
C GLU A 106 3.44 -4.21 0.37
N THR A 107 3.64 -3.55 1.51
CA THR A 107 2.89 -3.86 2.74
C THR A 107 1.40 -3.62 2.53
N GLN A 108 1.01 -2.53 1.86
CA GLN A 108 -0.39 -2.28 1.52
C GLN A 108 -0.93 -3.36 0.56
N ASN A 109 -0.18 -3.74 -0.46
CA ASN A 109 -0.59 -4.77 -1.42
C ASN A 109 -0.79 -6.12 -0.73
N ILE A 110 0.14 -6.54 0.12
CA ILE A 110 -0.01 -7.78 0.90
C ILE A 110 -1.25 -7.73 1.79
N HIS A 111 -1.46 -6.62 2.51
CA HIS A 111 -2.63 -6.46 3.37
C HIS A 111 -3.94 -6.51 2.58
N MET A 112 -4.01 -5.87 1.42
CA MET A 112 -5.24 -5.81 0.63
C MET A 112 -5.48 -7.08 -0.17
N ASP A 113 -4.47 -7.55 -0.90
CA ASP A 113 -4.62 -8.60 -1.90
C ASP A 113 -4.49 -10.01 -1.28
N LYS A 114 -3.62 -10.18 -0.28
CA LYS A 114 -3.42 -11.49 0.38
C LYS A 114 -4.27 -11.65 1.63
N ASN A 115 -4.36 -10.62 2.47
CA ASN A 115 -5.11 -10.71 3.73
C ASN A 115 -6.57 -10.28 3.60
N GLY A 116 -6.99 -9.72 2.45
CA GLY A 116 -8.34 -9.23 2.23
C GLY A 116 -8.70 -8.01 3.09
N TRP A 117 -7.71 -7.30 3.62
CA TRP A 117 -7.95 -6.12 4.44
C TRP A 117 -8.35 -4.93 3.57
N PRO A 118 -9.15 -3.99 4.10
CA PRO A 118 -9.58 -2.85 3.32
C PRO A 118 -8.46 -1.85 2.99
N ASP A 119 -7.36 -1.88 3.73
CA ASP A 119 -6.22 -0.99 3.58
C ASP A 119 -4.99 -1.58 4.30
N ILE A 120 -3.90 -0.84 4.29
CA ILE A 120 -2.76 -1.08 5.17
C ILE A 120 -3.21 -1.11 6.64
N GLY A 121 -2.72 -2.08 7.40
CA GLY A 121 -3.20 -2.32 8.77
C GLY A 121 -2.83 -1.25 9.80
N TYR A 122 -1.82 -0.41 9.52
CA TYR A 122 -1.22 0.52 10.47
C TYR A 122 -1.72 1.96 10.28
N ASN A 123 -1.72 2.75 11.35
CA ASN A 123 -2.02 4.18 11.27
C ASN A 123 -0.85 4.95 10.65
N PHE A 124 0.37 4.63 11.06
CA PHE A 124 1.60 5.19 10.53
C PHE A 124 2.66 4.11 10.40
N MET A 125 3.58 4.31 9.46
CA MET A 125 4.79 3.50 9.35
C MET A 125 6.02 4.39 9.39
N ILE A 126 7.11 3.90 9.96
CA ILE A 126 8.38 4.62 10.05
C ILE A 126 9.45 3.77 9.38
N GLY A 127 10.06 4.31 8.32
CA GLY A 127 11.18 3.67 7.63
C GLY A 127 12.52 3.92 8.33
N SER A 128 13.56 3.20 7.93
CA SER A 128 14.92 3.26 8.50
C SER A 128 15.53 4.67 8.55
N TYR A 129 15.09 5.57 7.68
CA TYR A 129 15.54 6.97 7.62
C TYR A 129 14.65 7.93 8.43
N GLY A 130 13.80 7.43 9.31
CA GLY A 130 12.91 8.26 10.14
C GLY A 130 11.83 9.02 9.35
N VAL A 131 11.54 8.59 8.12
CA VAL A 131 10.40 9.11 7.34
C VAL A 131 9.13 8.45 7.86
N VAL A 132 8.16 9.27 8.24
CA VAL A 132 6.82 8.85 8.67
C VAL A 132 5.91 8.76 7.45
N TYR A 133 5.41 7.57 7.16
CA TYR A 133 4.46 7.30 6.09
C TYR A 133 3.05 7.19 6.67
N GLU A 134 2.12 7.93 6.08
CA GLU A 134 0.71 7.89 6.48
C GLU A 134 0.06 6.58 6.05
N GLY A 135 -0.39 5.76 7.00
CA GLY A 135 -1.22 4.58 6.74
C GLY A 135 -2.70 4.94 6.71
N VAL A 136 -3.52 4.34 7.56
CA VAL A 136 -4.95 4.71 7.67
C VAL A 136 -5.16 6.14 8.22
N GLY A 137 -4.13 6.71 8.86
CA GLY A 137 -4.11 8.08 9.36
C GLY A 137 -4.63 8.26 10.79
N TRP A 138 -4.71 9.51 11.22
CA TRP A 138 -5.20 9.91 12.55
C TRP A 138 -6.70 9.66 12.70
N GLY A 139 -7.15 9.29 13.90
CA GLY A 139 -8.57 9.18 14.22
C GLY A 139 -9.29 7.98 13.58
N VAL A 140 -8.61 7.18 12.77
CA VAL A 140 -9.17 6.02 12.05
C VAL A 140 -8.74 4.72 12.72
N MET A 141 -9.70 3.82 12.96
CA MET A 141 -9.42 2.48 13.44
C MET A 141 -8.63 1.70 12.37
N GLY A 142 -7.40 1.31 12.74
CA GLY A 142 -6.61 0.35 11.97
C GLY A 142 -7.18 -1.07 12.09
N ILE A 143 -6.63 -2.01 11.32
CA ILE A 143 -7.12 -3.40 11.36
C ILE A 143 -6.78 -4.07 12.70
N HIS A 144 -5.68 -3.66 13.34
CA HIS A 144 -5.23 -4.14 14.66
C HIS A 144 -6.25 -3.85 15.77
N SER A 145 -7.11 -2.83 15.59
CA SER A 145 -8.18 -2.42 16.51
C SER A 145 -9.52 -3.10 16.22
N ARG A 146 -9.65 -3.82 15.10
CA ARG A 146 -10.93 -4.40 14.63
C ARG A 146 -11.20 -5.82 15.14
N GLY A 147 -10.35 -6.37 16.02
CA GLY A 147 -10.57 -7.70 16.60
C GLY A 147 -10.40 -8.90 15.65
N ASN A 148 -9.86 -8.69 14.43
CA ASN A 148 -9.65 -9.77 13.47
C ASN A 148 -8.26 -10.45 13.67
N THR A 149 -8.33 -11.61 14.31
CA THR A 149 -7.44 -12.80 14.28
C THR A 149 -6.24 -12.78 13.32
N ALA A 150 -5.10 -12.28 13.83
CA ALA A 150 -3.74 -12.80 13.64
C ALA A 150 -2.75 -12.05 14.56
N THR A 151 -2.97 -10.75 14.74
CA THR A 151 -2.29 -9.87 15.73
C THR A 151 -3.02 -9.82 17.09
N TYR A 152 -4.17 -10.48 17.18
CA TYR A 152 -5.09 -10.50 18.33
C TYR A 152 -4.44 -10.94 19.64
N HIS A 153 -3.40 -11.80 19.58
CA HIS A 153 -2.76 -12.32 20.80
C HIS A 153 -1.84 -11.31 21.52
N GLN A 154 -1.41 -10.22 20.88
CA GLN A 154 -0.44 -9.30 21.47
C GLN A 154 -1.08 -8.04 22.11
N THR A 155 -2.36 -7.76 21.84
CA THR A 155 -3.06 -6.54 22.27
C THR A 155 -4.19 -6.75 23.28
N GLN A 156 -4.39 -7.98 23.77
CA GLN A 156 -5.51 -8.41 24.64
C GLN A 156 -5.75 -7.57 25.92
N ASN A 157 -4.83 -6.67 26.30
CA ASN A 157 -4.91 -5.90 27.54
C ASN A 157 -5.21 -4.40 27.36
N PHE A 158 -5.37 -3.90 26.14
CA PHE A 158 -5.60 -2.47 25.90
C PHE A 158 -6.99 -2.22 25.28
N LYS A 159 -7.74 -1.25 25.80
CA LYS A 159 -9.08 -0.89 25.28
C LYS A 159 -9.01 -0.57 23.79
N GLU A 160 -9.67 -1.39 22.98
CA GLU A 160 -9.52 -1.53 21.52
C GLU A 160 -9.88 -0.26 20.69
N LYS A 161 -10.49 0.76 21.28
CA LYS A 161 -11.10 1.89 20.55
C LYS A 161 -10.38 3.24 20.67
N GLU A 162 -9.18 3.26 21.24
CA GLU A 162 -8.42 4.49 21.51
C GLU A 162 -6.92 4.32 21.22
N GLN A 163 -6.57 3.64 20.12
CA GLN A 163 -5.20 3.19 19.86
C GLN A 163 -4.70 3.57 18.47
N ILE A 164 -3.49 4.12 18.40
CA ILE A 164 -2.78 4.36 17.15
C ILE A 164 -1.65 3.36 17.03
N THR A 165 -1.62 2.60 15.95
CA THR A 165 -0.48 1.70 15.70
C THR A 165 0.51 2.33 14.75
N VAL A 166 1.74 2.44 15.25
CA VAL A 166 2.91 2.85 14.51
C VAL A 166 3.72 1.61 14.22
N SER A 167 3.93 1.32 12.94
CA SER A 167 4.86 0.25 12.57
C SER A 167 6.25 0.80 12.29
N THR A 168 7.26 0.26 12.95
CA THR A 168 8.66 0.64 12.71
C THR A 168 9.36 -0.43 11.88
N ARG A 169 10.25 0.01 11.00
CA ARG A 169 11.27 -0.86 10.42
C ARG A 169 12.63 -0.39 10.94
N SER A 170 13.28 -1.22 11.75
CA SER A 170 14.56 -0.89 12.39
C SER A 170 15.71 -1.20 11.46
N LEU A 171 16.80 -0.44 11.55
CA LEU A 171 18.12 -0.92 11.15
C LEU A 171 18.55 -1.97 12.19
N LYS A 172 18.96 -3.15 11.76
CA LYS A 172 19.95 -3.94 12.53
C LYS A 172 21.34 -3.55 12.10
#